data_AF-A0AAV3GNN2-F1
#
_entry.id   AF-A0AAV3GNN2-F1
#
_cell.length_a   1.000
_cell.length_b   1.000
_cell.length_c   1.000
_cell.angle_alpha   90.00
_cell.angle_beta   90.00
_cell.angle_gamma   90.00
#
_symmetry.space_group_name_H-M   'P 1'
#
loop_
_entity.id
_entity.type
_entity.pdbx_description
1 polymer ?
#
loop_
_entity_poly.entity_id
_entity_poly.type
_entity_poly.pdbx_seq_one_letter_code
_entity_poly.pdbx_strand_id
1 'polypeptide(L)'
;MQMIRKTILASSILGVGLLIGACGNQTQTQMNSTNTSESSQPKVTESSRKSSESASNNEGVSSDSSKSTSSTTESEILKGLAEEKTLKEKIPSLNQTTIKKVTDNEYKRILVMEEKATGTTYKSILIKKQNRLKIVNETTDELLYNGTL
;
A
#
# COMPACT_ATOMS: atom_id res chain seq x y z
N MET A 1 7.60 3.61 52.61
CA MET A 1 6.29 2.95 52.78
C MET A 1 5.66 2.77 51.40
N GLN A 2 5.74 1.57 50.86
CA GLN A 2 4.95 1.17 49.70
C GLN A 2 3.53 0.83 50.17
N MET A 3 2.53 1.42 49.54
CA MET A 3 1.20 0.80 49.46
C MET A 3 0.65 0.98 48.06
N ILE A 4 0.84 -0.09 47.29
CA ILE A 4 0.13 -0.41 46.07
C ILE A 4 -1.34 -0.64 46.44
N ARG A 5 -2.26 0.10 45.84
CA ARG A 5 -3.68 -0.26 45.79
C ARG A 5 -4.02 -0.65 44.36
N LYS A 6 -3.89 -1.95 44.07
CA LYS A 6 -4.45 -2.59 42.89
C LYS A 6 -5.91 -2.92 43.21
N THR A 7 -6.85 -2.21 42.60
CA THR A 7 -8.26 -2.58 42.65
C THR A 7 -8.60 -3.26 41.32
N ILE A 8 -8.86 -4.56 41.41
CA ILE A 8 -9.36 -5.44 40.34
C ILE A 8 -10.89 -5.50 40.48
N LEU A 9 -11.58 -5.86 39.39
CA LEU A 9 -12.99 -6.26 39.22
C LEU A 9 -13.88 -5.11 38.68
N ALA A 10 -14.67 -5.28 37.62
CA ALA A 10 -15.31 -6.49 37.11
C ALA A 10 -15.43 -6.49 35.58
N SER A 11 -15.25 -7.69 35.03
CA SER A 11 -15.60 -8.12 33.68
C SER A 11 -17.11 -7.99 33.42
N SER A 12 -17.48 -7.28 32.36
CA SER A 12 -18.82 -7.39 31.76
C SER A 12 -18.64 -7.88 30.32
N ILE A 13 -18.72 -9.20 30.14
CA ILE A 13 -18.82 -9.85 28.83
C ILE A 13 -20.29 -10.20 28.65
N LEU A 14 -20.98 -9.43 27.82
CA LEU A 14 -22.29 -9.73 27.22
C LEU A 14 -22.18 -9.14 25.80
N GLY A 15 -22.32 -9.82 24.68
CA GLY A 15 -22.67 -11.19 24.33
C GLY A 15 -22.71 -11.17 22.79
N VAL A 16 -22.10 -12.16 22.16
CA VAL A 16 -21.97 -12.29 20.70
C VAL A 16 -23.34 -12.55 20.06
N GLY A 17 -23.62 -11.88 18.94
CA GLY A 17 -24.80 -12.13 18.12
C GLY A 17 -24.65 -11.59 16.69
N LEU A 18 -23.67 -12.09 15.94
CA LEU A 18 -23.61 -11.92 14.49
C LEU A 18 -24.36 -13.08 13.84
N LEU A 19 -25.55 -12.81 13.28
CA LEU A 19 -26.17 -13.69 12.30
C LEU A 19 -25.87 -13.14 10.91
N ILE A 20 -24.87 -13.71 10.25
CA ILE A 20 -24.65 -13.53 8.81
C ILE A 20 -25.62 -14.47 8.09
N GLY A 21 -26.69 -13.90 7.54
CA GLY A 21 -27.54 -14.60 6.59
C GLY A 21 -26.81 -14.73 5.25
N ALA A 22 -26.38 -15.94 4.91
CA ALA A 22 -25.93 -16.30 3.58
C ALA A 22 -27.14 -16.76 2.75
N CYS A 23 -27.69 -15.87 1.92
CA CYS A 23 -28.50 -16.32 0.79
C CYS A 23 -27.56 -16.57 -0.39
N GLY A 24 -27.23 -17.84 -0.59
CA GLY A 24 -26.68 -18.31 -1.85
C GLY A 24 -27.78 -18.32 -2.90
N ASN A 25 -27.56 -17.66 -4.03
CA ASN A 25 -28.28 -17.95 -5.26
C ASN A 25 -27.27 -18.31 -6.34
N GLN A 26 -27.07 -19.62 -6.47
CA GLN A 26 -26.42 -20.25 -7.61
C GLN A 26 -27.45 -20.31 -8.74
N THR A 27 -27.47 -19.29 -9.61
CA THR A 27 -28.15 -19.41 -10.91
C THR A 27 -27.08 -19.66 -11.97
N GLN A 28 -26.95 -20.94 -12.32
CA GLN A 28 -26.27 -21.33 -13.56
C GLN A 28 -27.18 -20.99 -14.75
N THR A 29 -26.58 -20.33 -15.72
CA THR A 29 -26.81 -20.52 -17.17
C THR A 29 -28.19 -20.21 -17.73
N GLN A 30 -28.27 -19.17 -18.56
CA GLN A 30 -28.56 -19.35 -19.98
C GLN A 30 -28.28 -18.05 -20.75
N MET A 31 -27.15 -18.04 -21.47
CA MET A 31 -27.04 -17.25 -22.68
C MET A 31 -27.79 -18.01 -23.77
N ASN A 32 -28.84 -17.43 -24.35
CA ASN A 32 -29.19 -17.59 -25.77
C ASN A 32 -30.35 -16.68 -26.16
N SER A 33 -30.12 -15.76 -27.10
CA SER A 33 -30.89 -15.62 -28.36
C SER A 33 -30.36 -14.46 -29.20
N THR A 34 -29.41 -14.84 -30.04
CA THR A 34 -29.20 -14.53 -31.46
C THR A 34 -30.08 -13.47 -32.14
N ASN A 35 -29.41 -12.59 -32.90
CA ASN A 35 -29.51 -12.37 -34.38
C ASN A 35 -29.02 -10.95 -34.69
N THR A 36 -28.26 -10.62 -35.74
CA THR A 36 -27.66 -11.33 -36.88
C THR A 36 -26.76 -10.31 -37.58
N SER A 37 -25.61 -10.74 -38.10
CA SER A 37 -24.97 -10.38 -39.39
C SER A 37 -23.53 -10.90 -39.33
N GLU A 38 -23.29 -12.09 -39.89
CA GLU A 38 -22.53 -12.30 -41.15
C GLU A 38 -21.05 -11.90 -41.02
N SER A 39 -20.04 -12.71 -41.32
CA SER A 39 -19.93 -13.89 -42.17
C SER A 39 -18.51 -14.46 -42.01
N SER A 40 -18.35 -15.76 -42.28
CA SER A 40 -17.11 -16.47 -42.67
C SER A 40 -16.15 -16.98 -41.57
N GLN A 41 -16.29 -18.29 -41.29
CA GLN A 41 -15.26 -19.27 -40.91
C GLN A 41 -14.05 -19.29 -41.90
N PRO A 42 -12.90 -20.02 -41.69
CA PRO A 42 -12.77 -21.31 -40.98
C PRO A 42 -11.44 -21.66 -40.23
N LYS A 43 -11.53 -22.66 -39.32
CA LYS A 43 -10.73 -23.92 -39.19
C LYS A 43 -9.18 -23.81 -39.06
N VAL A 44 -8.48 -24.48 -38.12
CA VAL A 44 -7.96 -25.87 -38.12
C VAL A 44 -7.33 -26.09 -36.71
N THR A 45 -7.77 -27.02 -35.86
CA THR A 45 -7.30 -28.41 -35.62
C THR A 45 -5.78 -28.60 -35.35
N GLU A 46 -5.46 -28.78 -34.06
CA GLU A 46 -4.63 -29.84 -33.45
C GLU A 46 -3.16 -30.13 -33.88
N SER A 47 -2.37 -30.46 -32.84
CA SER A 47 -1.10 -31.22 -32.86
C SER A 47 0.16 -30.40 -33.21
N SER A 48 1.23 -30.40 -32.42
CA SER A 48 1.92 -31.59 -31.93
C SER A 48 3.17 -31.23 -31.11
N ARG A 49 3.44 -32.03 -30.06
CA ARG A 49 4.76 -32.46 -29.54
C ARG A 49 5.70 -31.38 -28.95
N LYS A 50 6.62 -31.65 -28.03
CA LYS A 50 6.92 -32.68 -27.01
C LYS A 50 8.23 -32.15 -26.39
N SER A 51 8.26 -32.07 -25.06
CA SER A 51 9.42 -32.16 -24.14
C SER A 51 10.80 -31.65 -24.57
N SER A 52 11.43 -30.83 -23.70
CA SER A 52 12.59 -31.30 -22.92
C SER A 52 13.06 -30.27 -21.90
N GLU A 53 13.11 -30.73 -20.66
CA GLU A 53 13.93 -30.26 -19.55
C GLU A 53 15.40 -30.04 -19.95
N SER A 54 16.01 -28.95 -19.51
CA SER A 54 17.44 -28.88 -19.21
C SER A 54 17.69 -27.76 -18.20
N ALA A 55 18.03 -28.17 -16.99
CA ALA A 55 18.63 -27.35 -15.97
C ALA A 55 20.02 -26.87 -16.44
N SER A 56 20.37 -25.61 -16.15
CA SER A 56 21.71 -25.26 -15.69
C SER A 56 21.72 -23.86 -15.09
N ASN A 57 22.23 -23.82 -13.86
CA ASN A 57 22.50 -22.68 -13.02
C ASN A 57 23.33 -21.60 -13.72
N ASN A 58 23.10 -20.33 -13.39
CA ASN A 58 24.21 -19.53 -12.85
C ASN A 58 23.73 -18.37 -11.98
N GLU A 59 24.54 -18.13 -10.97
CA GLU A 59 24.41 -17.14 -9.91
C GLU A 59 24.41 -15.69 -10.39
N GLY A 60 23.86 -14.81 -9.54
CA GLY A 60 24.40 -13.48 -9.34
C GLY A 60 23.60 -12.33 -9.95
N VAL A 61 22.68 -11.78 -9.17
CA VAL A 61 22.68 -10.33 -8.93
C VAL A 61 21.98 -10.03 -7.60
N SER A 62 22.79 -10.02 -6.54
CA SER A 62 22.45 -9.37 -5.28
C SER A 62 22.20 -7.89 -5.57
N SER A 63 20.95 -7.47 -5.57
CA SER A 63 20.58 -6.06 -5.61
C SER A 63 20.72 -5.48 -4.21
N ASP A 64 21.96 -5.34 -3.75
CA ASP A 64 22.31 -4.47 -2.64
C ASP A 64 23.08 -3.27 -3.16
N SER A 65 22.40 -2.14 -3.19
CA SER A 65 23.06 -0.85 -2.95
C SER A 65 22.06 0.06 -2.25
N SER A 66 21.68 -0.37 -1.05
CA SER A 66 21.22 0.53 -0.02
C SER A 66 22.42 1.09 0.74
N LYS A 67 22.98 2.25 0.33
CA LYS A 67 23.65 3.13 1.30
C LYS A 67 23.87 4.56 0.79
N SER A 68 22.98 5.44 1.22
CA SER A 68 23.41 6.75 1.72
C SER A 68 22.40 7.21 2.76
N THR A 69 22.50 6.63 3.96
CA THR A 69 21.88 7.20 5.16
C THR A 69 22.82 8.31 5.65
N SER A 70 22.80 9.44 4.96
CA SER A 70 23.14 10.71 5.58
C SER A 70 22.00 11.03 6.52
N SER A 71 22.26 11.10 7.83
CA SER A 71 21.32 11.61 8.82
C SER A 71 21.16 13.12 8.63
N THR A 72 20.51 13.49 7.54
CA THR A 72 20.04 14.84 7.24
C THR A 72 18.79 15.05 8.08
N THR A 73 18.71 16.19 8.76
CA THR A 73 17.64 16.45 9.73
C THR A 73 16.29 16.49 8.98
N GLU A 74 15.19 16.10 9.62
CA GLU A 74 13.84 16.09 9.04
C GLU A 74 13.49 17.43 8.37
N SER A 75 13.86 18.53 9.04
CA SER A 75 13.70 19.90 8.55
C SER A 75 14.45 20.16 7.24
N GLU A 76 15.65 19.58 7.06
CA GLU A 76 16.46 19.78 5.86
C GLU A 76 15.93 18.99 4.66
N ILE A 77 15.38 17.79 4.89
CA ILE A 77 14.81 16.96 3.82
C ILE A 77 13.51 17.57 3.28
N LEU A 78 12.69 18.13 4.17
CA LEU A 78 11.38 18.67 3.83
C LEU A 78 11.43 20.11 3.29
N LYS A 79 12.49 20.87 3.63
CA LYS A 79 12.59 22.28 3.26
C LYS A 79 12.46 22.49 1.76
N GLY A 80 11.46 23.26 1.36
CA GLY A 80 11.25 23.63 -0.04
C GLY A 80 10.59 22.55 -0.89
N LEU A 81 10.11 21.46 -0.27
CA LEU A 81 9.22 20.52 -0.93
C LEU A 81 7.81 21.13 -1.01
N ALA A 82 7.13 20.96 -2.15
CA ALA A 82 5.78 21.48 -2.36
C ALA A 82 4.77 20.91 -1.33
N GLU A 83 4.99 19.65 -0.92
CA GLU A 83 4.17 18.91 0.02
C GLU A 83 4.45 19.24 1.49
N GLU A 84 5.48 20.02 1.82
CA GLU A 84 5.95 20.27 3.19
C GLU A 84 4.82 20.73 4.13
N LYS A 85 4.04 21.73 3.69
CA LYS A 85 2.93 22.28 4.48
C LYS A 85 1.89 21.20 4.79
N THR A 86 1.46 20.46 3.78
CA THR A 86 0.41 19.44 3.91
C THR A 86 0.89 18.25 4.74
N LEU A 87 2.17 17.85 4.62
CA LEU A 87 2.75 16.82 5.49
C LEU A 87 2.71 17.23 6.95
N LYS A 88 3.13 18.46 7.29
CA LYS A 88 3.09 18.99 8.67
C LYS A 88 1.67 19.08 9.21
N GLU A 89 0.70 19.42 8.36
CA GLU A 89 -0.71 19.53 8.73
C GLU A 89 -1.35 18.16 9.00
N LYS A 90 -1.03 17.16 8.17
CA LYS A 90 -1.69 15.84 8.21
C LYS A 90 -0.97 14.83 9.09
N ILE A 91 0.30 15.06 9.41
CA ILE A 91 1.10 14.19 10.29
C ILE A 91 1.62 15.05 11.45
N PRO A 92 0.87 15.16 12.56
CA PRO A 92 1.27 15.99 13.70
C PRO A 92 2.59 15.57 14.33
N SER A 93 2.92 14.27 14.26
CA SER A 93 4.18 13.69 14.77
C SER A 93 5.34 13.80 13.80
N LEU A 94 5.21 14.51 12.66
CA LEU A 94 6.21 14.56 11.60
C LEU A 94 7.62 14.95 12.10
N ASN A 95 7.70 15.83 13.10
CA ASN A 95 8.96 16.28 13.73
C ASN A 95 9.67 15.22 14.61
N GLN A 96 9.09 14.01 14.70
CA GLN A 96 9.60 12.86 15.43
C GLN A 96 9.76 11.65 14.50
N THR A 97 9.76 11.88 13.18
CA THR A 97 9.81 10.81 12.18
C THR A 97 11.16 10.76 11.47
N THR A 98 11.73 9.58 11.32
CA THR A 98 12.83 9.42 10.37
C THR A 98 12.27 9.45 8.96
N ILE A 99 12.76 10.37 8.13
CA ILE A 99 12.27 10.56 6.75
C ILE A 99 13.25 9.94 5.75
N LYS A 100 12.74 9.03 4.92
CA LYS A 100 13.46 8.43 3.80
C LYS A 100 12.81 8.81 2.48
N LYS A 101 13.60 9.39 1.59
CA LYS A 101 13.22 9.61 0.20
C LYS A 101 13.42 8.32 -0.59
N VAL A 102 12.33 7.59 -0.85
CA VAL A 102 12.36 6.30 -1.58
C VAL A 102 12.40 6.54 -3.09
N THR A 103 11.78 7.61 -3.57
CA THR A 103 11.84 8.02 -4.97
C THR A 103 11.76 9.54 -5.05
N ASP A 104 12.53 10.14 -5.93
CA ASP A 104 12.41 11.55 -6.29
C ASP A 104 12.94 11.74 -7.71
N ASN A 105 12.03 11.70 -8.68
CA ASN A 105 12.35 11.91 -10.09
C ASN A 105 11.44 13.00 -10.67
N GLU A 106 11.55 13.29 -11.97
CA GLU A 106 10.76 14.35 -12.61
C GLU A 106 9.23 14.13 -12.54
N TYR A 107 8.76 12.90 -12.35
CA TYR A 107 7.34 12.55 -12.37
C TYR A 107 6.73 12.45 -10.97
N LYS A 108 7.45 11.84 -10.03
CA LYS A 108 6.93 11.53 -8.70
C LYS A 108 7.97 11.66 -7.59
N ARG A 109 7.49 11.95 -6.38
CA ARG A 109 8.26 11.84 -5.15
C ARG A 109 7.53 10.92 -4.17
N ILE A 110 8.26 10.00 -3.56
CA ILE A 110 7.76 9.10 -2.52
C ILE A 110 8.63 9.26 -1.30
N LEU A 111 8.03 9.69 -0.19
CA LEU A 111 8.68 9.74 1.12
C LEU A 111 8.05 8.69 2.02
N VAL A 112 8.88 7.98 2.78
CA VAL A 112 8.46 7.12 3.87
C VAL A 112 8.95 7.76 5.16
N MET A 113 8.06 7.92 6.12
CA MET A 113 8.30 8.59 7.39
C MET A 113 7.94 7.62 8.52
N GLU A 114 8.90 7.28 9.35
CA GLU A 114 8.71 6.34 10.46
C GLU A 114 8.83 7.06 11.80
N GLU A 115 7.75 7.08 12.56
CA GLU A 115 7.72 7.70 13.88
C GLU A 115 8.51 6.88 14.90
N LYS A 116 9.51 7.49 15.53
CA LYS A 116 10.43 6.78 16.44
C LYS A 116 9.75 6.22 17.71
N ALA A 117 8.70 6.88 18.18
CA ALA A 117 8.04 6.52 19.43
C ALA A 117 7.09 5.32 19.28
N THR A 118 6.35 5.27 18.17
CA THR A 118 5.27 4.29 17.95
C THR A 118 5.60 3.25 16.89
N GLY A 119 6.62 3.49 16.06
CA GLY A 119 6.87 2.70 14.85
C GLY A 119 5.84 2.94 13.74
N THR A 120 4.93 3.90 13.91
CA THR A 120 3.92 4.22 12.90
C THR A 120 4.62 4.69 11.64
N THR A 121 4.27 4.07 10.51
CA THR A 121 4.85 4.40 9.21
C THR A 121 3.84 5.16 8.37
N TYR A 122 4.28 6.27 7.81
CA TYR A 122 3.50 7.06 6.86
C TYR A 122 4.20 7.05 5.50
N LYS A 123 3.40 7.06 4.44
CA LYS A 123 3.90 7.20 3.07
C LYS A 123 3.22 8.37 2.38
N SER A 124 4.04 9.23 1.79
CA SER A 124 3.57 10.28 0.89
C SER A 124 3.92 9.94 -0.55
N ILE A 125 3.00 10.24 -1.47
CA ILE A 125 3.18 10.06 -2.91
C ILE A 125 2.72 11.36 -3.58
N LEU A 126 3.68 12.13 -4.09
CA LEU A 126 3.41 13.31 -4.91
C LEU A 126 3.55 12.94 -6.39
N ILE A 127 2.51 13.19 -7.18
CA ILE A 127 2.56 13.17 -8.65
C ILE A 127 2.77 14.60 -9.13
N LYS A 128 4.02 14.92 -9.52
CA LYS A 128 4.49 16.30 -9.74
C LYS A 128 3.73 17.02 -10.84
N LYS A 129 3.54 16.36 -12.00
CA LYS A 129 2.83 16.95 -13.15
C LYS A 129 1.36 17.28 -12.87
N GLN A 130 0.75 16.58 -11.92
CA GLN A 130 -0.66 16.76 -11.54
C GLN A 130 -0.81 17.60 -10.27
N ASN A 131 0.31 18.01 -9.67
CA ASN A 131 0.39 18.58 -8.33
C ASN A 131 -0.48 17.84 -7.30
N ARG A 132 -0.56 16.50 -7.40
CA ARG A 132 -1.48 15.70 -6.59
C ARG A 132 -0.71 14.91 -5.54
N LEU A 133 -1.06 15.10 -4.27
CA LEU A 133 -0.47 14.43 -3.14
C LEU A 133 -1.45 13.42 -2.53
N LYS A 134 -0.94 12.22 -2.24
CA LYS A 134 -1.59 11.23 -1.39
C LYS A 134 -0.74 10.99 -0.15
N ILE A 135 -1.36 10.95 1.03
CA ILE A 135 -0.72 10.59 2.30
C ILE A 135 -1.52 9.46 2.92
N VAL A 136 -0.84 8.38 3.29
CA VAL A 136 -1.42 7.23 3.98
C VAL A 136 -0.65 6.92 5.26
N ASN A 137 -1.36 6.47 6.28
CA ASN A 137 -0.79 5.73 7.41
C ASN A 137 -0.69 4.26 6.98
N GLU A 138 0.52 3.76 6.78
CA GLU A 138 0.75 2.37 6.34
C GLU A 138 0.57 1.35 7.48
N THR A 139 0.57 1.80 8.73
CA THR A 139 0.34 0.92 9.88
C THR A 139 -1.14 0.63 10.08
N THR A 140 -2.01 1.61 9.80
CA THR A 140 -3.48 1.48 9.98
C THR A 140 -4.24 1.37 8.66
N ASP A 141 -3.54 1.42 7.53
CA ASP A 141 -4.12 1.54 6.18
C ASP A 141 -5.07 2.74 5.99
N GLU A 142 -4.94 3.77 6.84
CA GLU A 142 -5.79 4.96 6.80
C GLU A 142 -5.31 5.96 5.75
N LEU A 143 -6.27 6.49 4.97
CA LEU A 143 -6.02 7.60 4.05
C LEU A 143 -6.10 8.94 4.80
N LEU A 144 -4.95 9.59 5.01
CA LEU A 144 -4.89 10.89 5.69
C LEU A 144 -5.17 12.07 4.74
N TYR A 145 -4.80 11.92 3.46
CA TYR A 145 -4.99 12.96 2.46
C TYR A 145 -4.95 12.41 1.03
N ASN A 146 -5.77 13.00 0.14
CA ASN A 146 -5.72 12.78 -1.30
C ASN A 146 -6.28 14.02 -2.02
N GLY A 147 -5.40 14.87 -2.53
CA GLY A 147 -5.81 16.14 -3.15
C GLY A 147 -4.69 16.82 -3.92
N THR A 148 -5.02 17.93 -4.55
CA THR A 148 -4.05 18.81 -5.20
C THR A 148 -3.44 19.78 -4.19
N LEU A 149 -2.15 20.05 -4.35
CA LEU A 149 -1.42 21.06 -3.59
C LEU A 149 -1.59 22.47 -4.16
#